data_AF-A0AAJ0I4B2-F1
#
_entry.id   AF-A0AAJ0I4B2-F1
#
_cell.length_a   1.000
_cell.length_b   1.000
_cell.length_c   1.000
_cell.angle_alpha   90.00
_cell.angle_beta   90.00
_cell.angle_gamma   90.00
#
_symmetry.space_group_name_H-M   'P 1'
#
loop_
_entity.id
_entity.type
_entity.pdbx_description
1 polymer ?
#
loop_
_entity_poly.entity_id
_entity_poly.type
_entity_poly.pdbx_seq_one_letter_code
_entity_poly.pdbx_strand_id
1 'polypeptide(L)'
;MHFHGPLHLKQFAFYLPGAGGSYERKGYYHAASQTSEYLTFMGNFGGQGSGVFSEAWGASLSFANAHGDGGASSPTILADAPVSGQADFSIFSSDSCADGSCGYIQPGATARKGFSGTSRIFLFEFSMPHDAANPGFDKPAIWLLNARIPYTQQYGTCSCWDFGCGEFDIFEVLNNADTKALSTFHLNPFGAGDPNWFKRPVDGPIKVLLYMDPSEGGKVSVKMLGGSDGSRFGNTLSKGEVDGLKARSGGLVSDFAIRRP
;
A
#
# COMPACT_ATOMS: atom_id res chain seq x y z
N MET A 1 2.94 -1.55 2.36
CA MET A 1 1.78 -1.09 1.56
C MET A 1 1.03 -2.34 1.18
N HIS A 2 -0.24 -2.45 1.51
CA HIS A 2 -1.04 -3.66 1.33
C HIS A 2 -2.12 -3.41 0.29
N PHE A 3 -2.52 -4.50 -0.37
CA PHE A 3 -3.45 -4.51 -1.48
C PHE A 3 -4.34 -5.74 -1.35
N HIS A 4 -5.65 -5.51 -1.44
CA HIS A 4 -6.64 -6.55 -1.58
C HIS A 4 -7.37 -6.36 -2.89
N GLY A 5 -7.56 -7.45 -3.63
CA GLY A 5 -8.29 -7.41 -4.89
C GLY A 5 -9.81 -7.33 -4.70
N PRO A 6 -10.57 -7.27 -5.80
CA PRO A 6 -10.10 -7.25 -7.18
C PRO A 6 -9.52 -5.89 -7.62
N LEU A 7 -8.28 -5.92 -8.13
CA LEU A 7 -7.52 -4.72 -8.44
C LEU A 7 -6.52 -4.99 -9.57
N HIS A 8 -6.30 -4.02 -10.45
CA HIS A 8 -5.18 -4.06 -11.39
C HIS A 8 -4.21 -2.92 -11.05
N LEU A 9 -3.10 -3.26 -10.41
CA LEU A 9 -2.03 -2.29 -10.16
C LEU A 9 -1.22 -2.09 -11.45
N LYS A 10 -1.30 -0.89 -12.03
CA LYS A 10 -0.57 -0.53 -13.25
C LYS A 10 0.78 0.08 -12.94
N GLN A 11 0.81 1.01 -11.97
CA GLN A 11 2.04 1.65 -11.52
C GLN A 11 2.00 1.89 -10.01
N PHE A 12 3.16 1.79 -9.38
CA PHE A 12 3.38 2.24 -8.02
C PHE A 12 4.73 2.94 -7.94
N ALA A 13 4.79 4.10 -7.30
CA ALA A 13 6.04 4.81 -7.07
C ALA A 13 6.10 5.36 -5.65
N PHE A 14 7.27 5.22 -5.03
CA PHE A 14 7.57 5.75 -3.71
C PHE A 14 8.68 6.79 -3.83
N TYR A 15 8.46 7.97 -3.25
CA TYR A 15 9.40 9.09 -3.30
C TYR A 15 9.75 9.58 -1.90
N LEU A 16 11.01 9.99 -1.75
CA LEU A 16 11.53 10.69 -0.58
C LEU A 16 11.98 12.11 -0.94
N PRO A 17 12.03 13.04 0.04
CA PRO A 17 12.55 14.38 -0.19
C PRO A 17 13.98 14.37 -0.79
N GLY A 18 14.17 15.19 -1.82
CA GLY A 18 15.45 15.49 -2.44
C GLY A 18 15.88 16.95 -2.18
N ALA A 19 16.84 17.44 -2.96
CA ALA A 19 17.34 18.81 -2.82
C ALA A 19 16.30 19.87 -3.27
N GLY A 20 16.32 21.04 -2.64
CA GLY A 20 15.54 22.21 -3.09
C GLY A 20 14.01 22.02 -3.07
N GLY A 21 13.48 21.11 -2.25
CA GLY A 21 12.04 20.82 -2.18
C GLY A 21 11.53 19.86 -3.26
N SER A 22 12.44 19.29 -4.09
CA SER A 22 12.12 18.18 -4.98
C SER A 22 11.92 16.87 -4.20
N TYR A 23 11.40 15.85 -4.87
CA TYR A 23 11.28 14.49 -4.36
C TYR A 23 11.90 13.52 -5.37
N GLU A 24 12.65 12.55 -4.88
CA GLU A 24 13.32 11.53 -5.69
C GLU A 24 12.63 10.18 -5.53
N ARG A 25 12.38 9.51 -6.65
CA ARG A 25 11.79 8.17 -6.68
C ARG A 25 12.79 7.18 -6.12
N LYS A 26 12.40 6.47 -5.08
CA LYS A 26 13.21 5.42 -4.43
C LYS A 26 12.74 4.02 -4.75
N GLY A 27 11.46 3.84 -5.08
CA GLY A 27 10.94 2.56 -5.54
C GLY A 27 9.93 2.76 -6.67
N TYR A 28 9.92 1.82 -7.62
CA TYR A 28 9.02 1.88 -8.77
C TYR A 28 8.58 0.50 -9.24
N TYR A 29 7.31 0.39 -9.56
CA TYR A 29 6.72 -0.72 -10.27
C TYR A 29 5.94 -0.22 -11.48
N HIS A 30 6.07 -0.92 -12.61
CA HIS A 30 5.27 -0.71 -13.81
C HIS A 30 4.92 -2.05 -14.45
N ALA A 31 3.63 -2.36 -14.47
CA ALA A 31 3.09 -3.65 -14.86
C ALA A 31 3.45 -4.01 -16.31
N ALA A 32 3.12 -3.13 -17.27
CA ALA A 32 3.24 -3.46 -18.70
C ALA A 32 4.68 -3.65 -19.17
N SER A 33 5.67 -3.05 -18.51
CA SER A 33 7.10 -3.30 -18.80
C SER A 33 7.73 -4.30 -17.85
N GLN A 34 6.95 -4.89 -16.94
CA GLN A 34 7.41 -5.81 -15.89
C GLN A 34 8.64 -5.27 -15.17
N THR A 35 8.61 -3.99 -14.81
CA THR A 35 9.71 -3.30 -14.13
C THR A 35 9.41 -3.24 -12.64
N SER A 36 10.39 -3.63 -11.82
CA SER A 36 10.38 -3.46 -10.36
C SER A 36 11.76 -2.99 -9.91
N GLU A 37 11.84 -1.77 -9.41
CA GLU A 37 13.05 -1.14 -8.91
C GLU A 37 12.92 -0.93 -7.41
N TYR A 38 13.80 -1.56 -6.61
CA TYR A 38 13.83 -1.42 -5.15
C TYR A 38 12.54 -1.83 -4.42
N LEU A 39 11.69 -2.63 -5.05
CA LEU A 39 10.45 -3.13 -4.47
C LEU A 39 10.43 -4.66 -4.44
N THR A 40 9.78 -5.20 -3.41
CA THR A 40 9.51 -6.63 -3.27
C THR A 40 8.02 -6.84 -3.03
N PHE A 41 7.40 -7.73 -3.79
CA PHE A 41 6.03 -8.19 -3.54
C PHE A 41 6.04 -9.33 -2.53
N MET A 42 5.22 -9.19 -1.50
CA MET A 42 5.20 -10.04 -0.32
C MET A 42 3.76 -10.31 0.13
N GLY A 43 3.56 -11.31 0.96
CA GLY A 43 2.28 -11.57 1.62
C GLY A 43 2.45 -12.54 2.77
N ASN A 44 1.42 -12.66 3.60
CA ASN A 44 1.36 -13.62 4.69
C ASN A 44 1.03 -15.03 4.14
N PHE A 45 1.92 -15.56 3.32
CA PHE A 45 1.84 -16.87 2.67
C PHE A 45 2.93 -17.85 3.14
N GLY A 46 3.52 -17.59 4.31
CA GLY A 46 4.58 -18.42 4.89
C GLY A 46 4.23 -19.90 4.87
N GLY A 47 5.20 -20.73 4.45
CA GLY A 47 4.99 -22.15 4.17
C GLY A 47 4.73 -22.46 2.70
N GLN A 48 4.55 -21.44 1.85
CA GLN A 48 4.42 -21.58 0.40
C GLN A 48 5.69 -21.06 -0.31
N GLY A 49 6.73 -21.89 -0.39
CA GLY A 49 7.98 -21.57 -1.08
C GLY A 49 8.96 -20.69 -0.30
N SER A 50 8.47 -19.73 0.49
CA SER A 50 9.28 -18.95 1.45
C SER A 50 8.49 -18.65 2.73
N GLY A 51 9.17 -18.13 3.75
CA GLY A 51 8.59 -17.98 5.08
C GLY A 51 8.26 -19.34 5.73
N VAL A 52 7.44 -19.30 6.78
CA VAL A 52 7.03 -20.48 7.54
C VAL A 52 5.55 -20.38 7.94
N PHE A 53 4.90 -21.53 8.08
CA PHE A 53 3.61 -21.63 8.74
C PHE A 53 3.83 -22.19 10.15
N SER A 54 3.09 -21.67 11.13
CA SER A 54 2.96 -22.33 12.43
C SER A 54 1.52 -22.18 12.93
N GLU A 55 1.05 -23.15 13.72
CA GLU A 55 -0.30 -23.09 14.28
C GLU A 55 -0.51 -21.88 15.20
N ALA A 56 0.54 -21.45 15.90
CA ALA A 56 0.47 -20.33 16.83
C ALA A 56 0.37 -18.95 16.13
N TRP A 57 1.04 -18.79 14.98
CA TRP A 57 1.19 -17.47 14.32
C TRP A 57 0.51 -17.39 12.95
N GLY A 58 0.11 -18.53 12.40
CA GLY A 58 -0.35 -18.64 11.02
C GLY A 58 0.81 -18.55 10.03
N ALA A 59 0.48 -18.10 8.83
CA ALA A 59 1.41 -17.92 7.72
C ALA A 59 2.23 -16.62 7.91
N SER A 60 3.55 -16.78 8.02
CA SER A 60 4.46 -15.64 8.18
C SER A 60 4.64 -14.85 6.89
N LEU A 61 5.29 -13.70 6.98
CA LEU A 61 5.65 -12.91 5.80
C LEU A 61 6.58 -13.71 4.87
N SER A 62 6.27 -13.67 3.58
CA SER A 62 6.89 -14.46 2.50
C SER A 62 6.87 -13.67 1.19
N PHE A 63 7.64 -14.10 0.18
CA PHE A 63 7.49 -13.55 -1.17
C PHE A 63 6.12 -13.94 -1.75
N ALA A 64 5.44 -13.00 -2.40
CA ALA A 64 4.19 -13.31 -3.10
C ALA A 64 4.48 -13.85 -4.51
N ASN A 65 3.56 -14.67 -5.03
CA ASN A 65 3.53 -15.08 -6.43
C ASN A 65 3.09 -13.91 -7.35
N ALA A 66 3.10 -14.12 -8.67
CA ALA A 66 2.76 -13.08 -9.64
C ALA A 66 1.26 -12.68 -9.65
N HIS A 67 0.40 -13.42 -8.95
CA HIS A 67 -1.05 -13.17 -8.85
C HIS A 67 -1.45 -12.53 -7.52
N GLY A 68 -0.54 -12.45 -6.54
CA GLY A 68 -0.78 -11.87 -5.23
C GLY A 68 -1.71 -12.70 -4.32
N ASP A 69 -1.94 -13.97 -4.64
CA ASP A 69 -2.86 -14.87 -3.93
C ASP A 69 -2.17 -16.10 -3.30
N GLY A 70 -0.84 -16.11 -3.30
CA GLY A 70 -0.04 -17.19 -2.74
C GLY A 70 1.44 -16.86 -2.67
N GLY A 71 2.21 -17.78 -2.09
CA GLY A 71 3.64 -17.60 -1.87
C GLY A 71 4.53 -18.01 -3.05
N ALA A 72 5.76 -17.51 -3.04
CA ALA A 72 6.83 -17.84 -3.98
C ALA A 72 8.14 -18.14 -3.23
N SER A 73 9.05 -18.88 -3.87
CA SER A 73 10.36 -19.20 -3.30
C SER A 73 11.40 -18.07 -3.40
N SER A 74 11.13 -17.06 -4.23
CA SER A 74 12.02 -15.93 -4.47
C SER A 74 11.24 -14.68 -4.89
N PRO A 75 11.83 -13.47 -4.85
CA PRO A 75 11.15 -12.26 -5.30
C PRO A 75 10.56 -12.42 -6.70
N THR A 76 9.24 -12.23 -6.81
CA THR A 76 8.49 -12.34 -8.06
C THR A 76 7.80 -11.02 -8.34
N ILE A 77 7.81 -10.57 -9.59
CA ILE A 77 7.12 -9.34 -10.01
C ILE A 77 5.65 -9.68 -10.22
N LEU A 78 4.75 -8.81 -9.75
CA LEU A 78 3.32 -8.93 -10.01
C LEU A 78 3.05 -8.87 -11.53
N ALA A 79 2.17 -9.73 -12.03
CA ALA A 79 1.82 -9.77 -13.44
C ALA A 79 1.05 -8.51 -13.87
N ASP A 80 1.12 -8.15 -15.16
CA ASP A 80 0.22 -7.14 -15.75
C ASP A 80 -1.18 -7.72 -16.01
N ALA A 81 -1.86 -8.04 -14.91
CA ALA A 81 -3.22 -8.53 -14.92
C ALA A 81 -3.98 -8.05 -13.67
N PRO A 82 -5.32 -7.99 -13.72
CA PRO A 82 -6.12 -7.86 -12.51
C PRO A 82 -5.84 -9.04 -11.58
N VAL A 83 -5.61 -8.75 -10.30
CA VAL A 83 -5.63 -9.75 -9.22
C VAL A 83 -7.08 -10.03 -8.81
N SER A 84 -7.37 -11.25 -8.38
CA SER A 84 -8.71 -11.67 -7.95
C SER A 84 -9.11 -11.05 -6.61
N GLY A 85 -10.38 -11.15 -6.24
CA GLY A 85 -10.85 -10.80 -4.89
C GLY A 85 -10.17 -11.57 -3.76
N GLN A 86 -9.53 -12.70 -4.04
CA GLN A 86 -8.83 -13.50 -3.03
C GLN A 86 -7.37 -13.07 -2.83
N ALA A 87 -6.84 -12.21 -3.70
CA ALA A 87 -5.48 -11.72 -3.57
C ALA A 87 -5.35 -10.80 -2.36
N ASP A 88 -4.32 -11.03 -1.55
CA ASP A 88 -3.91 -10.21 -0.41
C ASP A 88 -2.38 -10.16 -0.38
N PHE A 89 -1.84 -9.09 -0.94
CA PHE A 89 -0.40 -8.92 -1.07
C PHE A 89 0.03 -7.54 -0.62
N SER A 90 1.34 -7.36 -0.54
CA SER A 90 1.96 -6.16 -0.03
C SER A 90 3.23 -5.85 -0.79
N ILE A 91 3.58 -4.57 -0.83
CA ILE A 91 4.83 -4.07 -1.37
C ILE A 91 5.67 -3.52 -0.22
N PHE A 92 6.91 -4.01 -0.17
CA PHE A 92 7.99 -3.57 0.69
C PHE A 92 9.16 -3.06 -0.16
N SER A 93 10.15 -2.44 0.47
CA SER A 93 11.43 -2.18 -0.20
C SER A 93 12.20 -3.48 -0.50
N SER A 94 13.27 -3.42 -1.28
CA SER A 94 14.16 -4.57 -1.49
C SER A 94 15.13 -4.82 -0.34
N ASP A 95 15.25 -3.90 0.62
CA ASP A 95 16.13 -4.06 1.77
C ASP A 95 15.72 -5.25 2.65
N SER A 96 16.68 -6.11 2.95
CA SER A 96 16.48 -7.22 3.87
C SER A 96 16.43 -6.75 5.33
N CYS A 97 15.62 -7.42 6.14
CA CYS A 97 15.62 -7.27 7.60
C CYS A 97 16.66 -8.14 8.32
N ALA A 98 17.50 -8.89 7.59
CA ALA A 98 18.49 -9.80 8.17
C ALA A 98 19.58 -9.11 9.01
N ASP A 99 19.72 -7.79 8.90
CA ASP A 99 20.65 -6.98 9.69
C ASP A 99 20.14 -6.69 11.12
N GLY A 100 18.95 -7.17 11.49
CA GLY A 100 18.33 -6.95 12.80
C GLY A 100 17.70 -5.58 12.99
N SER A 101 17.75 -4.68 11.99
CA SER A 101 17.22 -3.32 12.10
C SER A 101 15.69 -3.23 12.14
N CYS A 102 15.00 -4.31 11.77
CA CYS A 102 13.54 -4.39 11.75
C CYS A 102 12.90 -4.71 13.10
N GLY A 103 13.70 -4.97 14.14
CA GLY A 103 13.21 -5.45 15.43
C GLY A 103 12.79 -6.92 15.37
N TYR A 104 11.77 -7.29 16.14
CA TYR A 104 11.28 -8.66 16.16
C TYR A 104 10.54 -9.02 14.86
N ILE A 105 10.91 -10.16 14.31
CA ILE A 105 10.27 -10.79 13.16
C ILE A 105 10.01 -12.24 13.55
N GLN A 106 8.85 -12.78 13.19
CA GLN A 106 8.54 -14.19 13.41
C GLN A 106 9.70 -15.07 12.90
N PRO A 107 10.25 -15.97 13.72
CA PRO A 107 11.35 -16.84 13.31
C PRO A 107 11.02 -17.60 12.02
N GLY A 108 11.92 -17.58 11.05
CA GLY A 108 11.75 -18.22 9.75
C GLY A 108 10.96 -17.40 8.71
N ALA A 109 10.40 -16.25 9.07
CA ALA A 109 9.77 -15.36 8.10
C ALA A 109 10.81 -14.75 7.12
N THR A 110 10.37 -14.52 5.89
CA THR A 110 11.13 -13.75 4.92
C THR A 110 10.64 -12.31 4.99
N ALA A 111 11.45 -11.42 5.57
CA ALA A 111 11.06 -10.04 5.82
C ALA A 111 11.94 -9.02 5.08
N ARG A 112 11.29 -7.98 4.58
CA ARG A 112 11.91 -6.81 3.94
C ARG A 112 11.52 -5.55 4.68
N LYS A 113 12.34 -4.49 4.59
CA LYS A 113 12.04 -3.21 5.24
C LYS A 113 10.84 -2.55 4.58
N GLY A 114 9.96 -1.95 5.39
CA GLY A 114 8.93 -1.04 4.90
C GLY A 114 9.52 0.26 4.35
N PHE A 115 8.63 1.19 3.96
CA PHE A 115 9.04 2.51 3.48
C PHE A 115 9.41 3.41 4.66
N SER A 116 10.66 3.88 4.72
CA SER A 116 11.18 4.76 5.78
C SER A 116 10.94 6.25 5.46
N GLY A 117 11.35 7.14 6.38
CA GLY A 117 11.31 8.62 6.21
C GLY A 117 9.98 9.26 6.58
N THR A 118 9.93 10.30 7.41
CA THR A 118 8.64 10.86 7.90
C THR A 118 7.88 11.67 6.86
N SER A 119 8.59 12.24 5.88
CA SER A 119 8.00 12.92 4.72
C SER A 119 8.13 12.02 3.50
N ARG A 120 7.02 11.73 2.81
CA ARG A 120 6.99 10.75 1.72
C ARG A 120 5.80 10.96 0.78
N ILE A 121 5.99 10.62 -0.49
CA ILE A 121 4.95 10.58 -1.51
C ILE A 121 4.83 9.15 -2.04
N PHE A 122 3.61 8.66 -2.15
CA PHE A 122 3.28 7.49 -2.96
C PHE A 122 2.36 7.90 -4.11
N LEU A 123 2.66 7.41 -5.30
CA LEU A 123 1.80 7.54 -6.47
C LEU A 123 1.34 6.15 -6.90
N PHE A 124 0.05 6.03 -7.19
CA PHE A 124 -0.57 4.80 -7.64
C PHE A 124 -1.27 5.06 -8.96
N GLU A 125 -1.20 4.10 -9.88
CA GLU A 125 -2.11 3.98 -11.01
C GLU A 125 -2.76 2.60 -10.95
N PHE A 126 -4.08 2.56 -10.86
CA PHE A 126 -4.81 1.30 -10.71
C PHE A 126 -6.27 1.40 -11.16
N SER A 127 -6.86 0.25 -11.48
CA SER A 127 -8.31 0.05 -11.54
C SER A 127 -8.76 -0.97 -10.49
N MET A 128 -10.05 -0.96 -10.16
CA MET A 128 -10.69 -1.88 -9.22
C MET A 128 -11.93 -2.46 -9.89
N PRO A 129 -11.79 -3.30 -10.93
CA PRO A 129 -12.93 -3.89 -11.62
C PRO A 129 -13.71 -4.82 -10.70
N HIS A 130 -14.97 -5.10 -11.02
CA HIS A 130 -15.72 -6.16 -10.33
C HIS A 130 -15.13 -7.53 -10.66
N ASP A 131 -15.08 -8.42 -9.66
CA ASP A 131 -14.72 -9.83 -9.84
C ASP A 131 -15.96 -10.71 -9.73
N ALA A 132 -16.57 -10.98 -10.88
CA ALA A 132 -17.75 -11.83 -10.98
C ALA A 132 -17.48 -13.29 -10.59
N ALA A 133 -16.21 -13.75 -10.61
CA ALA A 133 -15.85 -15.10 -10.19
C ALA A 133 -15.80 -15.24 -8.67
N ASN A 134 -15.50 -14.14 -7.95
CA ASN A 134 -15.39 -14.10 -6.49
C ASN A 134 -16.24 -12.98 -5.87
N PRO A 135 -17.58 -12.97 -6.06
CA PRO A 135 -18.44 -11.86 -5.63
C PRO A 135 -18.45 -11.67 -4.10
N GLY A 136 -18.12 -12.71 -3.33
CA GLY A 136 -17.97 -12.64 -1.87
C GLY A 136 -16.74 -11.85 -1.39
N PHE A 137 -15.80 -11.57 -2.30
CA PHE A 137 -14.56 -10.85 -2.06
C PHE A 137 -14.45 -9.58 -2.93
N ASP A 138 -15.57 -9.10 -3.48
CA ASP A 138 -15.60 -7.94 -4.38
C ASP A 138 -15.54 -6.60 -3.61
N LYS A 139 -14.50 -6.43 -2.81
CA LYS A 139 -14.31 -5.30 -1.87
C LYS A 139 -12.84 -4.87 -1.82
N PRO A 140 -12.28 -4.38 -2.93
CA PRO A 140 -10.86 -4.11 -3.06
C PRO A 140 -10.41 -2.99 -2.15
N ALA A 141 -9.14 -3.05 -1.75
CA ALA A 141 -8.56 -2.04 -0.89
C ALA A 141 -7.07 -1.82 -1.12
N ILE A 142 -6.61 -0.61 -0.81
CA ILE A 142 -5.20 -0.23 -0.68
C ILE A 142 -5.03 0.40 0.69
N TRP A 143 -4.14 -0.16 1.51
CA TRP A 143 -3.93 0.32 2.87
C TRP A 143 -2.47 0.27 3.31
N LEU A 144 -2.18 0.93 4.42
CA LEU A 144 -0.87 1.00 5.05
C LEU A 144 -0.93 0.43 6.45
N LEU A 145 -0.07 -0.55 6.71
CA LEU A 145 0.25 -1.01 8.05
C LEU A 145 1.65 -0.56 8.45
N ASN A 146 1.85 -0.35 9.75
CA ASN A 146 3.19 -0.37 10.31
C ASN A 146 3.81 -1.75 10.05
N ALA A 147 5.03 -1.80 9.53
CA ALA A 147 5.68 -3.05 9.12
C ALA A 147 5.84 -4.07 10.26
N ARG A 148 5.83 -3.63 11.53
CA ARG A 148 5.83 -4.54 12.69
C ARG A 148 4.61 -5.47 12.73
N ILE A 149 3.50 -5.07 12.12
CA ILE A 149 2.27 -5.87 12.04
C ILE A 149 2.49 -7.13 11.18
N PRO A 150 2.82 -7.04 9.89
CA PRO A 150 3.05 -8.23 9.06
C PRO A 150 4.34 -8.99 9.42
N TYR A 151 5.29 -8.40 10.16
CA TYR A 151 6.47 -9.12 10.65
C TYR A 151 6.15 -10.20 11.70
N THR A 152 5.02 -10.09 12.40
CA THR A 152 4.56 -11.10 13.36
C THR A 152 3.34 -11.82 12.81
N GLN A 153 2.15 -11.32 13.12
CA GLN A 153 0.86 -11.84 12.70
C GLN A 153 -0.01 -10.63 12.38
N GLN A 154 -0.51 -10.53 11.15
CA GLN A 154 -1.10 -9.28 10.66
C GLN A 154 -2.32 -8.82 11.49
N TYR A 155 -3.32 -9.69 11.68
CA TYR A 155 -4.54 -9.37 12.43
C TYR A 155 -4.89 -10.43 13.50
N GLY A 156 -3.89 -10.93 14.22
CA GLY A 156 -4.11 -11.87 15.33
C GLY A 156 -3.62 -11.35 16.67
N THR A 157 -3.72 -12.17 17.72
CA THR A 157 -3.56 -11.76 19.13
C THR A 157 -2.17 -11.24 19.49
N CYS A 158 -1.17 -11.52 18.67
CA CYS A 158 0.19 -11.02 18.86
C CYS A 158 0.58 -9.94 17.83
N SER A 159 -0.42 -9.39 17.13
CA SER A 159 -0.27 -8.21 16.30
C SER A 159 -0.18 -6.96 17.17
N CYS A 160 0.76 -6.07 16.86
CA CYS A 160 0.76 -4.75 17.47
C CYS A 160 -0.32 -3.82 16.91
N TRP A 161 -1.15 -4.27 15.95
CA TRP A 161 -2.31 -3.55 15.47
C TRP A 161 -3.22 -3.16 16.65
N ASP A 162 -3.52 -4.13 17.52
CA ASP A 162 -4.27 -3.93 18.78
C ASP A 162 -3.50 -3.12 19.84
N PHE A 163 -2.22 -2.81 19.63
CA PHE A 163 -1.38 -2.13 20.62
C PHE A 163 -0.73 -0.85 20.06
N GLY A 164 -1.37 -0.23 19.06
CA GLY A 164 -1.04 1.12 18.61
C GLY A 164 -0.07 1.22 17.43
N CYS A 165 0.21 0.12 16.72
CA CYS A 165 0.97 0.18 15.47
C CYS A 165 0.22 0.92 14.36
N GLY A 166 -1.10 0.83 14.36
CA GLY A 166 -2.00 1.57 13.49
C GLY A 166 -2.09 1.05 12.06
N GLU A 167 -3.20 1.42 11.42
CA GLU A 167 -3.55 1.16 10.03
C GLU A 167 -4.10 2.44 9.40
N PHE A 168 -3.81 2.61 8.11
CA PHE A 168 -4.41 3.67 7.31
C PHE A 168 -4.91 3.12 5.99
N ASP A 169 -6.22 3.08 5.86
CA ASP A 169 -6.91 2.74 4.62
C ASP A 169 -6.82 3.94 3.70
N ILE A 170 -6.15 3.78 2.57
CA ILE A 170 -5.99 4.84 1.58
C ILE A 170 -7.22 4.85 0.70
N PHE A 171 -7.68 3.67 0.29
CA PHE A 171 -8.77 3.49 -0.64
C PHE A 171 -9.42 2.14 -0.38
N GLU A 172 -10.47 2.09 0.42
CA GLU A 172 -11.12 0.84 0.84
C GLU A 172 -12.60 0.81 0.50
N VAL A 173 -13.02 -0.24 -0.22
CA VAL A 173 -14.43 -0.55 -0.45
C VAL A 173 -14.91 -1.46 0.68
N LEU A 174 -15.89 -1.01 1.48
CA LEU A 174 -16.29 -1.75 2.69
C LEU A 174 -17.30 -2.88 2.42
N ASN A 175 -18.17 -2.71 1.43
CA ASN A 175 -19.21 -3.68 1.11
C ASN A 175 -18.96 -4.32 -0.25
N ASN A 176 -19.31 -5.60 -0.38
CA ASN A 176 -19.16 -6.33 -1.63
C ASN A 176 -19.92 -5.63 -2.77
N ALA A 177 -19.26 -5.50 -3.91
CA ALA A 177 -19.74 -4.83 -5.12
C ALA A 177 -20.07 -3.34 -4.97
N ASP A 178 -19.71 -2.70 -3.85
CA ASP A 178 -19.91 -1.27 -3.68
C ASP A 178 -18.95 -0.49 -4.59
N THR A 179 -19.37 0.73 -4.93
CA THR A 179 -18.64 1.67 -5.78
C THR A 179 -18.10 2.85 -4.98
N LYS A 180 -18.33 2.88 -3.67
CA LYS A 180 -17.79 3.86 -2.74
C LYS A 180 -16.56 3.32 -2.02
N ALA A 181 -15.46 4.07 -2.09
CA ALA A 181 -14.26 3.81 -1.32
C ALA A 181 -13.98 4.92 -0.30
N LEU A 182 -13.48 4.55 0.86
CA LEU A 182 -13.20 5.44 1.99
C LEU A 182 -11.69 5.47 2.29
N SER A 183 -11.28 6.52 3.01
CA SER A 183 -9.99 6.55 3.71
C SER A 183 -10.22 6.63 5.21
N THR A 184 -9.53 5.79 5.96
CA THR A 184 -9.76 5.65 7.41
C THR A 184 -8.46 5.37 8.14
N PHE A 185 -8.20 6.08 9.22
CA PHE A 185 -7.19 5.69 10.21
C PHE A 185 -7.81 4.79 11.27
N HIS A 186 -7.15 3.68 11.56
CA HIS A 186 -7.39 2.86 12.75
C HIS A 186 -6.18 2.99 13.68
N LEU A 187 -6.39 3.61 14.85
CA LEU A 187 -5.36 3.98 15.82
C LEU A 187 -5.83 3.64 17.23
N ASN A 188 -5.85 2.36 17.63
CA ASN A 188 -6.42 1.93 18.92
C ASN A 188 -6.05 2.87 20.10
N PRO A 189 -7.03 3.43 20.85
CA PRO A 189 -8.50 3.23 20.80
C PRO A 189 -9.28 4.16 19.87
N PHE A 190 -8.60 4.97 19.07
CA PHE A 190 -9.18 5.97 18.20
C PHE A 190 -9.30 5.48 16.75
N GLY A 191 -10.31 5.97 16.05
CA GLY A 191 -10.40 5.88 14.59
C GLY A 191 -10.67 7.28 14.04
N ALA A 192 -10.14 7.58 12.87
CA ALA A 192 -10.41 8.84 12.18
C ALA A 192 -10.71 8.55 10.71
N GLY A 193 -12.00 8.60 10.36
CA GLY A 193 -12.46 8.54 8.97
C GLY A 193 -12.63 9.94 8.38
N ASP A 194 -12.55 10.04 7.05
CA ASP A 194 -12.96 11.23 6.31
C ASP A 194 -14.40 11.04 5.78
N PRO A 195 -15.31 12.02 5.93
CA PRO A 195 -16.65 11.93 5.33
C PRO A 195 -16.63 11.96 3.79
N ASN A 196 -15.56 12.46 3.17
CA ASN A 196 -15.34 12.38 1.74
C ASN A 196 -15.09 10.92 1.32
N TRP A 197 -15.38 10.65 0.05
CA TRP A 197 -15.24 9.31 -0.50
C TRP A 197 -14.79 9.38 -1.95
N PHE A 198 -14.18 8.29 -2.42
CA PHE A 198 -13.76 8.13 -3.79
C PHE A 198 -14.67 7.16 -4.53
N LYS A 199 -15.03 7.49 -5.77
CA LYS A 199 -15.67 6.50 -6.65
C LYS A 199 -14.63 5.42 -6.98
N ARG A 200 -14.97 4.17 -6.70
CA ARG A 200 -14.22 2.97 -7.10
C ARG A 200 -13.97 3.02 -8.62
N PRO A 201 -12.72 2.86 -9.09
CA PRO A 201 -12.38 2.93 -10.51
C PRO A 201 -12.73 1.62 -11.25
N VAL A 202 -14.03 1.35 -11.42
CA VAL A 202 -14.54 0.17 -12.13
C VAL A 202 -14.42 0.29 -13.65
N ASP A 203 -14.51 1.51 -14.18
CA ASP A 203 -14.59 1.80 -15.62
C ASP A 203 -13.23 1.99 -16.29
N GLY A 204 -12.14 2.06 -15.51
CA GLY A 204 -10.79 2.31 -16.03
C GLY A 204 -9.83 2.78 -14.95
N PRO A 205 -8.52 2.79 -15.24
CA PRO A 205 -7.51 3.15 -14.26
C PRO A 205 -7.54 4.64 -13.91
N ILE A 206 -7.29 4.94 -12.64
CA ILE A 206 -7.12 6.30 -12.12
C ILE A 206 -5.70 6.46 -11.55
N LYS A 207 -5.29 7.71 -11.34
CA LYS A 207 -4.08 8.06 -10.60
C LYS A 207 -4.44 8.62 -9.22
N VAL A 208 -3.76 8.13 -8.19
CA VAL A 208 -3.96 8.56 -6.80
C VAL A 208 -2.62 8.92 -6.18
N LEU A 209 -2.63 10.00 -5.41
CA LEU A 209 -1.54 10.45 -4.55
C LEU A 209 -1.87 10.08 -3.11
N LEU A 210 -0.92 9.49 -2.40
CA LEU A 210 -0.82 9.58 -0.96
C LEU A 210 0.40 10.46 -0.63
N TYR A 211 0.16 11.51 0.16
CA TYR A 211 1.22 12.35 0.69
C TYR A 211 1.23 12.36 2.22
N MET A 212 2.41 12.25 2.81
CA MET A 212 2.63 12.39 4.25
C MET A 212 3.70 13.46 4.50
N ASP A 213 3.37 14.48 5.29
CA ASP A 213 4.25 15.57 5.73
C ASP A 213 4.33 15.59 7.24
N PRO A 214 5.53 15.58 7.87
CA PRO A 214 5.64 15.80 9.30
C PRO A 214 5.53 17.29 9.69
N SER A 215 5.55 18.23 8.75
CA SER A 215 5.45 19.66 9.06
C SER A 215 4.13 20.02 9.76
N GLU A 216 4.13 21.07 10.57
CA GLU A 216 2.92 21.64 11.19
C GLU A 216 2.08 20.63 12.00
N GLY A 217 2.76 19.70 12.68
CA GLY A 217 2.11 18.67 13.51
C GLY A 217 1.78 17.38 12.77
N GLY A 218 1.87 17.35 11.43
CA GLY A 218 1.67 16.15 10.63
C GLY A 218 0.42 16.23 9.75
N LYS A 219 0.61 16.11 8.44
CA LYS A 219 -0.46 16.03 7.44
C LYS A 219 -0.38 14.71 6.68
N VAL A 220 -1.51 14.03 6.52
CA VAL A 220 -1.68 12.93 5.57
C VAL A 220 -2.80 13.29 4.61
N SER A 221 -2.56 13.13 3.31
CA SER A 221 -3.51 13.51 2.26
C SER A 221 -3.61 12.41 1.20
N VAL A 222 -4.83 11.98 0.90
CA VAL A 222 -5.14 11.11 -0.24
C VAL A 222 -5.87 11.94 -1.27
N LYS A 223 -5.38 11.95 -2.51
CA LYS A 223 -5.92 12.80 -3.58
C LYS A 223 -6.04 12.03 -4.88
N MET A 224 -7.23 12.05 -5.46
CA MET A 224 -7.44 11.57 -6.82
C MET A 224 -6.87 12.62 -7.80
N LEU A 225 -5.92 12.19 -8.63
CA LEU A 225 -5.27 13.04 -9.64
C LEU A 225 -6.04 13.05 -10.98
N GLY A 226 -6.99 12.13 -11.14
CA GLY A 226 -7.83 11.98 -12.33
C GLY A 226 -7.77 10.57 -12.92
N GLY A 227 -8.39 10.39 -14.09
CA GLY A 227 -8.22 9.19 -14.90
C GLY A 227 -6.77 9.05 -15.37
N SER A 228 -6.32 7.81 -15.58
CA SER A 228 -4.98 7.59 -16.14
C SER A 228 -4.89 8.14 -17.56
N ASP A 229 -3.79 8.83 -17.82
CA ASP A 229 -3.34 9.30 -19.13
C ASP A 229 -2.26 8.38 -19.74
N GLY A 230 -1.94 7.26 -19.09
CA GLY A 230 -0.87 6.34 -19.47
C GLY A 230 0.55 6.86 -19.24
N SER A 231 0.73 8.07 -18.69
CA SER A 231 2.06 8.61 -18.43
C SER A 231 2.75 7.88 -17.27
N ARG A 232 4.06 7.66 -17.37
CA ARG A 232 4.84 6.97 -16.34
C ARG A 232 5.23 7.91 -15.21
N PHE A 233 5.28 7.39 -13.98
CA PHE A 233 5.81 8.14 -12.85
C PHE A 233 7.34 8.32 -12.99
N GLY A 234 7.78 9.57 -13.22
CA GLY A 234 9.18 9.91 -13.46
C GLY A 234 10.09 9.72 -12.24
N ASN A 235 11.41 9.78 -12.46
CA ASN A 235 12.43 9.60 -11.40
C ASN A 235 12.46 10.72 -10.35
N THR A 236 11.95 11.90 -10.70
CA THR A 236 11.98 13.08 -9.83
C THR A 236 10.66 13.80 -9.96
N LEU A 237 10.18 14.34 -8.85
CA LEU A 237 9.14 15.37 -8.81
C LEU A 237 9.84 16.68 -8.47
N SER A 238 9.80 17.65 -9.37
CA SER A 238 10.30 18.99 -9.12
C SER A 238 9.53 19.65 -7.97
N LYS A 239 10.12 20.69 -7.36
CA LYS A 239 9.42 21.46 -6.32
C LYS A 239 8.06 21.98 -6.80
N GLY A 240 7.96 22.46 -8.03
CA GLY A 240 6.70 22.97 -8.60
C GLY A 240 5.64 21.87 -8.74
N GLU A 241 6.01 20.68 -9.18
CA GLU A 241 5.12 19.52 -9.23
C GLU A 241 4.66 19.12 -7.83
N VAL A 242 5.58 19.06 -6.86
CA VAL A 242 5.28 18.74 -5.46
C VAL A 242 4.32 19.77 -4.88
N ASP A 243 4.56 21.05 -5.09
CA ASP A 243 3.68 22.13 -4.63
C ASP A 243 2.28 22.01 -5.26
N GLY A 244 2.20 21.69 -6.56
CA GLY A 244 0.93 21.47 -7.26
C GLY A 244 0.17 20.22 -6.78
N LEU A 245 0.88 19.13 -6.49
CA LEU A 245 0.31 17.92 -5.91
C LEU A 245 -0.27 18.20 -4.52
N LYS A 246 0.47 18.94 -3.68
CA LYS A 246 0.06 19.32 -2.32
C LYS A 246 -0.98 20.43 -2.26
N ALA A 247 -1.13 21.22 -3.33
CA ALA A 247 -2.12 22.28 -3.38
C ALA A 247 -3.53 21.72 -3.17
N ARG A 248 -4.33 22.44 -2.37
CA ARG A 248 -5.75 22.14 -2.21
C ARG A 248 -6.42 22.18 -3.59
N SER A 249 -7.07 21.10 -3.98
CA SER A 249 -7.84 21.01 -5.22
C SER A 249 -9.33 20.93 -4.92
N GLY A 250 -10.17 21.49 -5.77
CA GLY A 250 -11.64 21.33 -5.71
C GLY A 250 -12.13 19.94 -6.16
N GLY A 251 -11.40 18.87 -5.84
CA GLY A 251 -11.69 17.48 -6.22
C GLY A 251 -11.92 16.58 -5.00
N LEU A 252 -12.03 15.26 -5.23
CA LEU A 252 -12.11 14.26 -4.16
C LEU A 252 -10.74 14.17 -3.47
N VAL A 253 -10.69 14.61 -2.22
CA VAL A 253 -9.50 14.61 -1.36
C VAL A 253 -9.92 14.14 0.03
N SER A 254 -9.09 13.30 0.66
CA SER A 254 -9.19 13.00 2.09
C SER A 254 -7.97 13.58 2.80
N ASP A 255 -8.20 14.47 3.76
CA ASP A 255 -7.16 15.27 4.42
C ASP A 255 -7.21 15.05 5.94
N PHE A 256 -6.13 14.50 6.49
CA PHE A 256 -5.98 14.21 7.91
C PHE A 256 -4.90 15.10 8.52
N ALA A 257 -5.26 15.82 9.58
CA ALA A 257 -4.31 16.54 10.41
C ALA A 257 -4.07 15.73 11.69
N ILE A 258 -2.86 15.20 11.86
CA ILE A 258 -2.49 14.42 13.04
C ILE A 258 -2.08 15.39 14.14
N ARG A 259 -3.04 16.09 14.75
CA ARG A 259 -2.74 16.92 15.93
C ARG A 259 -2.58 15.99 17.12
N ARG A 260 -1.34 15.76 17.56
CA ARG A 260 -1.13 15.21 18.91
C ARG A 260 -1.63 16.26 19.91
N PRO A 261 -2.44 15.89 20.91
CA PRO A 261 -2.73 16.77 22.02
C PRO A 261 -1.44 17.14 22.77
#